data_AF-A0A2W6B0D6-F1
#
_entry.id   AF-A0A2W6B0D6-F1
#
_cell.length_a   1.000
_cell.length_b   1.000
_cell.length_c   1.000
_cell.angle_alpha   90.00
_cell.angle_beta   90.00
_cell.angle_gamma   90.00
#
_symmetry.space_group_name_H-M   'P 1'
#
loop_
_entity.id
_entity.type
_entity.pdbx_description
1 polymer ?
#
loop_
_entity_poly.entity_id
_entity_poly.type
_entity_poly.pdbx_seq_one_letter_code
_entity_poly.pdbx_strand_id
1 'polypeptide(L)'
;MPEERKLVTVLFADVTGSTALGDDLDPEDVRALMRQYYDHARQVVSGHAGTLEKFIGDAVMAVFGLPHAHGDDAERAVAAALALRKAVADDPVLGEMAIRIGVNTGEVVATSDTSSGDFLVTGDAVNVAARLQQCADPGEILTSERTHAAAAVAFLFAGSRAIVVKGKREPLRAFPVVGVRSVRDVKRPALVGRKRELAHLSMLKSWAYEEHRPQLVSIVAPAGTGKTRLLEEFLAGLNAEEGFQAATGRCLPYGQTLTYWPLRGLLEDLVGEIDRDQLVDAWLRGGIGEEDGSRLADLILAPLGIESERLTERESIFNAWRLLIETLAIETPRIVVFEDLHWASDSLLDLVEHIMHPRTKAPLLIIAISRPELLDRRPTWGGGGRQNFTALVLESLNQMQTAQ
;
A
#
# COMPACT_ATOMS: atom_id res chain seq x y z
N MET A 1 9.52 21.44 -23.22
CA MET A 1 9.39 20.53 -22.08
C MET A 1 8.20 19.64 -22.35
N PRO A 2 8.26 18.30 -22.16
CA PRO A 2 7.11 17.46 -22.43
C PRO A 2 6.05 17.72 -21.36
N GLU A 3 4.95 18.35 -21.76
CA GLU A 3 3.73 18.42 -20.96
C GLU A 3 3.06 17.04 -20.99
N GLU A 4 2.93 16.41 -19.83
CA GLU A 4 2.26 15.11 -19.71
C GLU A 4 0.94 15.28 -18.96
N ARG A 5 -0.14 14.72 -19.52
CA ARG A 5 -1.42 14.62 -18.81
C ARG A 5 -1.37 13.42 -17.88
N LYS A 6 -1.50 13.68 -16.58
CA LYS A 6 -1.52 12.62 -15.56
C LYS A 6 -2.78 12.71 -14.72
N LEU A 7 -3.29 11.56 -14.31
CA LEU A 7 -4.34 11.48 -13.30
C LEU A 7 -3.66 11.53 -11.93
N VAL A 8 -4.03 12.51 -11.11
CA VAL A 8 -3.45 12.71 -9.77
C VAL A 8 -4.57 12.93 -8.76
N THR A 9 -4.26 12.79 -7.48
CA THR A 9 -5.13 13.24 -6.38
C THR A 9 -4.49 14.43 -5.68
N VAL A 10 -5.21 15.54 -5.61
CA VAL A 10 -4.77 16.79 -5.00
C VAL A 10 -5.46 16.98 -3.66
N LEU A 11 -4.69 17.31 -2.64
CA LEU A 11 -5.16 17.66 -1.30
C LEU A 11 -4.85 19.13 -1.03
N PHE A 12 -5.84 19.88 -0.57
CA PHE A 12 -5.68 21.21 0.00
C PHE A 12 -6.11 21.20 1.46
N ALA A 13 -5.27 21.72 2.34
CA ALA A 13 -5.57 21.88 3.76
C ALA A 13 -5.29 23.31 4.20
N ASP A 14 -6.21 23.92 4.95
CA ASP A 14 -6.16 25.33 5.31
C ASP A 14 -6.57 25.53 6.77
N VAL A 15 -5.92 26.47 7.45
CA VAL A 15 -6.17 26.74 8.88
C VAL A 15 -7.34 27.69 9.01
N THR A 16 -8.33 27.30 9.81
CA THR A 16 -9.53 28.11 9.96
C THR A 16 -9.25 29.34 10.81
N GLY A 17 -9.59 30.53 10.30
CA GLY A 17 -9.47 31.77 11.08
C GLY A 17 -8.03 32.28 11.24
N SER A 18 -7.09 31.84 10.41
CA SER A 18 -5.70 32.33 10.37
C SER A 18 -5.59 33.86 10.30
N THR A 19 -6.54 34.50 9.63
CA THR A 19 -6.61 35.96 9.51
C THR A 19 -6.98 36.64 10.83
N ALA A 20 -7.87 36.02 11.61
CA ALA A 20 -8.22 36.51 12.95
C ALA A 20 -7.11 36.20 13.98
N LEU A 21 -6.43 35.06 13.84
CA LEU A 21 -5.21 34.74 14.60
C LEU A 21 -4.11 35.80 14.39
N GLY A 22 -3.99 36.36 13.19
CA GLY A 22 -3.05 37.43 12.88
C GLY A 22 -3.40 38.80 13.48
N ASP A 23 -4.64 39.01 13.90
CA ASP A 23 -5.09 40.25 14.55
C ASP A 23 -4.90 40.20 16.08
N ASP A 24 -4.96 39.01 16.68
CA ASP A 24 -4.92 38.79 18.14
C ASP A 24 -3.54 38.35 18.68
N LEU A 25 -2.65 37.80 17.84
CA LEU A 25 -1.32 37.30 18.22
C LEU A 25 -0.18 38.15 17.62
N ASP A 26 0.98 38.13 18.28
CA ASP A 26 2.20 38.73 17.73
C ASP A 26 2.58 37.99 16.42
N PRO A 27 2.98 38.70 15.34
CA PRO A 27 3.46 38.09 14.11
C PRO A 27 4.53 36.99 14.28
N GLU A 28 5.36 37.07 15.33
CA GLU A 28 6.34 36.04 15.64
C GLU A 28 5.70 34.73 16.12
N ASP A 29 4.67 34.82 16.95
CA ASP A 29 3.92 33.67 17.48
C ASP A 29 3.11 32.98 16.37
N VAL A 30 2.45 33.76 15.50
CA VAL A 30 1.74 33.23 14.33
C VAL A 30 2.70 32.46 13.41
N ARG A 31 3.92 32.99 13.23
CA ARG A 31 4.92 32.35 12.37
C ARG A 31 5.45 31.04 12.97
N ALA A 32 5.66 31.00 14.29
CA ALA A 32 6.10 29.78 14.99
C ALA A 32 5.03 28.69 14.88
N LEU A 33 3.78 29.06 15.09
CA LEU A 33 2.64 28.17 15.01
C LEU A 33 2.41 27.62 13.59
N MET A 34 2.48 28.48 12.57
CA MET A 34 2.36 28.04 11.18
C MET A 34 3.51 27.11 10.77
N ARG A 35 4.72 27.32 11.29
CA ARG A 35 5.84 26.39 11.07
C ARG A 35 5.53 25.00 11.61
N GLN A 36 5.00 24.90 12.82
CA GLN A 36 4.62 23.62 13.43
C GLN A 36 3.52 22.91 12.63
N TYR A 37 2.51 23.65 12.16
CA TYR A 37 1.49 23.12 11.24
C TYR A 37 2.11 22.58 9.94
N TYR A 38 3.05 23.31 9.35
CA TYR A 38 3.74 22.89 8.12
C TYR A 38 4.62 21.66 8.31
N ASP A 39 5.24 21.51 9.48
CA ASP A 39 6.04 20.32 9.80
C ASP A 39 5.16 19.07 9.90
N HIS A 40 4.00 19.16 10.57
CA HIS A 40 2.99 18.10 10.59
C HIS A 40 2.51 17.75 9.18
N ALA A 41 2.15 18.76 8.39
CA ALA A 41 1.69 18.56 7.03
C ALA A 41 2.74 17.87 6.16
N ARG A 42 4.01 18.27 6.27
CA ARG A 42 5.12 17.65 5.55
C ARG A 42 5.30 16.19 5.95
N GLN A 43 5.36 15.91 7.24
CA GLN A 43 5.56 14.55 7.75
C GLN A 43 4.43 13.61 7.32
N VAL A 44 3.17 14.05 7.46
CA VAL A 44 2.00 13.25 7.10
C VAL A 44 1.94 13.02 5.58
N VAL A 45 2.12 14.05 4.77
CA VAL A 45 2.04 13.94 3.30
C VAL A 45 3.14 13.00 2.78
N SER A 46 4.39 13.20 3.22
CA SER A 46 5.50 12.34 2.80
C SER A 46 5.35 10.90 3.30
N GLY A 47 4.85 10.68 4.52
CA GLY A 47 4.58 9.34 5.06
C GLY A 47 3.52 8.56 4.27
N HIS A 48 2.65 9.25 3.54
CA HIS A 48 1.66 8.63 2.64
C HIS A 48 2.09 8.64 1.16
N ALA A 49 3.37 8.89 0.88
CA ALA A 49 3.94 9.01 -0.46
C ALA A 49 3.31 10.11 -1.33
N GLY A 50 2.82 11.19 -0.70
CA GLY A 50 2.45 12.42 -1.38
C GLY A 50 3.64 13.37 -1.54
N THR A 51 3.55 14.23 -2.56
CA THR A 51 4.51 15.31 -2.79
C THR A 51 3.89 16.62 -2.33
N LEU A 52 4.58 17.32 -1.42
CA LEU A 52 4.20 18.65 -0.97
C LEU A 52 4.68 19.67 -2.02
N GLU A 53 3.74 20.38 -2.65
CA GLU A 53 4.08 21.30 -3.75
C GLU A 53 4.39 22.70 -3.23
N LYS A 54 3.38 23.38 -2.66
CA LYS A 54 3.51 24.81 -2.29
C LYS A 54 2.66 25.16 -1.07
N PHE A 55 3.15 26.13 -0.32
CA PHE A 55 2.39 26.87 0.67
C PHE A 55 1.80 28.13 0.00
N ILE A 56 0.48 28.28 0.02
CA ILE A 56 -0.20 29.46 -0.53
C ILE A 56 -0.83 30.21 0.65
N GLY A 57 -0.09 31.16 1.21
CA GLY A 57 -0.48 31.81 2.46
C GLY A 57 -0.36 30.81 3.61
N ASP A 58 -1.50 30.40 4.14
CA ASP A 58 -1.75 29.40 5.19
C ASP A 58 -2.21 28.03 4.67
N ALA A 59 -2.54 27.94 3.38
CA ALA A 59 -2.98 26.71 2.75
C ALA A 59 -1.79 25.83 2.31
N VAL A 60 -1.90 24.54 2.60
CA VAL A 60 -1.01 23.47 2.15
C VAL A 60 -1.61 22.81 0.92
N MET A 61 -0.81 22.69 -0.15
CA MET A 61 -1.13 21.89 -1.32
C MET A 61 -0.22 20.66 -1.41
N ALA A 62 -0.82 19.48 -1.51
CA ALA A 62 -0.13 18.22 -1.73
C ALA A 62 -0.71 17.48 -2.94
N VAL A 63 0.12 16.71 -3.62
CA VAL A 63 -0.23 15.93 -4.81
C VAL A 63 0.22 14.48 -4.65
N PHE A 64 -0.71 13.57 -4.90
CA PHE A 64 -0.49 12.13 -4.92
C PHE A 64 -0.57 11.65 -6.38
N GLY A 65 0.39 10.83 -6.76
CA GLY A 65 0.55 10.36 -8.14
C GLY A 65 1.65 11.06 -8.94
N LEU A 66 2.44 11.92 -8.29
CA LEU A 66 3.66 12.54 -8.82
C LEU A 66 4.81 12.41 -7.82
N PRO A 67 6.07 12.20 -8.30
CA PRO A 67 6.44 11.89 -9.69
C PRO A 67 5.95 10.51 -10.16
N HIS A 68 5.59 9.64 -9.21
CA HIS A 68 5.13 8.27 -9.45
C HIS A 68 3.65 8.12 -9.12
N ALA A 69 2.90 7.48 -10.03
CA ALA A 69 1.50 7.14 -9.84
C ALA A 69 1.34 5.79 -9.15
N HIS A 70 0.43 5.71 -8.18
CA HIS A 70 0.03 4.48 -7.50
C HIS A 70 -1.44 4.17 -7.77
N GLY A 71 -1.81 2.90 -7.71
CA GLY A 71 -3.21 2.48 -7.91
C GLY A 71 -4.16 2.97 -6.82
N ASP A 72 -3.62 3.37 -5.66
CA ASP A 72 -4.31 3.74 -4.43
C ASP A 72 -4.09 5.23 -4.06
N ASP A 73 -3.63 6.10 -4.98
CA ASP A 73 -3.34 7.51 -4.70
C ASP A 73 -4.51 8.28 -4.07
N ALA A 74 -5.76 7.92 -4.41
CA ALA A 74 -6.94 8.50 -3.79
C ALA A 74 -7.13 8.05 -2.34
N GLU A 75 -6.82 6.79 -2.02
CA GLU A 75 -6.88 6.28 -0.65
C GLU A 75 -5.78 6.92 0.21
N ARG A 76 -4.56 7.01 -0.34
CA ARG A 76 -3.41 7.66 0.31
C ARG A 76 -3.70 9.12 0.65
N ALA A 77 -4.29 9.87 -0.29
CA ALA A 77 -4.66 11.25 -0.06
C ALA A 77 -5.73 11.41 1.05
N VAL A 78 -6.74 10.55 1.09
CA VAL A 78 -7.79 10.58 2.13
C VAL A 78 -7.22 10.14 3.49
N ALA A 79 -6.33 9.15 3.52
CA ALA A 79 -5.59 8.76 4.72
C ALA A 79 -4.75 9.92 5.27
N ALA A 80 -3.97 10.58 4.40
CA ALA A 80 -3.17 11.75 4.76
C ALA A 80 -4.05 12.89 5.30
N ALA A 81 -5.21 13.14 4.71
CA ALA A 81 -6.16 14.15 5.21
C ALA A 81 -6.63 13.84 6.64
N LEU A 82 -7.00 12.59 6.92
CA LEU A 82 -7.42 12.16 8.26
C LEU A 82 -6.28 12.23 9.28
N ALA A 83 -5.09 11.79 8.88
CA ALA A 83 -3.89 11.81 9.71
C ALA A 83 -3.47 13.25 10.04
N LEU A 84 -3.52 14.17 9.08
CA LEU A 84 -3.19 15.58 9.28
C LEU A 84 -4.19 16.24 10.24
N ARG A 85 -5.49 15.99 10.06
CA ARG A 85 -6.53 16.48 10.99
C ARG A 85 -6.28 15.99 12.40
N LYS A 86 -5.91 14.72 12.56
CA LYS A 86 -5.60 14.13 13.87
C LYS A 86 -4.33 14.73 14.47
N ALA A 87 -3.26 14.87 13.69
CA ALA A 87 -1.99 15.43 14.15
C ALA A 87 -2.14 16.86 14.66
N VAL A 88 -2.92 17.69 13.95
CA VAL A 88 -3.23 19.06 14.38
C VAL A 88 -4.08 19.08 15.65
N ALA A 89 -5.10 18.22 15.74
CA ALA A 89 -5.98 18.16 16.92
C ALA A 89 -5.27 17.63 18.18
N ASP A 90 -4.33 16.69 18.02
CA ASP A 90 -3.60 16.08 19.13
C ASP A 90 -2.36 16.90 19.56
N ASP A 91 -1.98 17.93 18.79
CA ASP A 91 -0.85 18.80 19.11
C ASP A 91 -1.22 19.80 20.23
N PRO A 92 -0.44 19.92 21.31
CA PRO A 92 -0.75 20.82 22.43
C PRO A 92 -0.80 22.31 22.07
N VAL A 93 -0.10 22.72 21.01
CA VAL A 93 -0.01 24.11 20.54
C VAL A 93 -1.08 24.37 19.48
N LEU A 94 -1.35 23.40 18.61
CA LEU A 94 -2.32 23.54 17.52
C LEU A 94 -3.73 23.05 17.84
N GLY A 95 -3.96 22.38 18.98
CA GLY A 95 -5.20 21.65 19.26
C GLY A 95 -6.47 22.51 19.29
N GLU A 96 -6.34 23.83 19.48
CA GLU A 96 -7.46 24.78 19.38
C GLU A 96 -7.79 25.18 17.92
N MET A 97 -6.95 24.78 16.97
CA MET A 97 -7.10 25.08 15.57
C MET A 97 -7.92 24.02 14.86
N ALA A 98 -8.90 24.49 14.08
CA ALA A 98 -9.56 23.66 13.11
C ALA A 98 -8.86 23.81 11.75
N ILE A 99 -8.73 22.72 11.02
CA ILE A 99 -8.32 22.76 9.60
C ILE A 99 -9.48 22.30 8.71
N ARG A 100 -9.55 22.89 7.52
CA ARG A 100 -10.49 22.52 6.46
C ARG A 100 -9.73 21.81 5.37
N ILE A 101 -10.21 20.65 4.91
CA ILE A 101 -9.49 19.87 3.89
C ILE A 101 -10.40 19.56 2.70
N GLY A 102 -9.85 19.73 1.49
CA GLY A 102 -10.47 19.36 0.23
C GLY A 102 -9.60 18.40 -0.56
N VAL A 103 -10.18 17.29 -1.04
CA VAL A 103 -9.45 16.27 -1.81
C VAL A 103 -10.15 16.02 -3.14
N ASN A 104 -9.40 16.08 -4.25
CA ASN A 104 -9.95 15.82 -5.57
C ASN A 104 -8.99 15.03 -6.47
N THR A 105 -9.51 14.00 -7.11
CA THR A 105 -8.83 13.20 -8.12
C THR A 105 -9.24 13.68 -9.51
N GLY A 106 -8.26 14.03 -10.35
CA GLY A 106 -8.53 14.58 -11.67
C GLY A 106 -7.28 14.64 -12.55
N GLU A 107 -7.50 14.93 -13.83
CA GLU A 107 -6.40 15.11 -14.78
C GLU A 107 -5.74 16.48 -14.60
N VAL A 108 -4.42 16.47 -14.59
CA VAL A 108 -3.57 17.66 -14.54
C VAL A 108 -2.54 17.61 -15.66
N VAL A 109 -2.07 18.78 -16.09
CA VAL A 109 -0.86 18.88 -16.89
C VAL A 109 0.29 19.12 -15.93
N ALA A 110 1.24 18.19 -15.90
CA ALA A 110 2.45 18.31 -15.12
C ALA A 110 3.62 18.70 -16.04
N THR A 111 4.32 19.77 -15.70
CA THR A 111 5.66 20.06 -16.25
C THR A 111 6.70 19.83 -15.17
N SER A 112 7.75 19.07 -15.50
CA SER A 112 8.91 18.88 -14.64
C SER A 112 9.95 19.97 -14.97
N ASP A 113 10.28 20.81 -14.00
CA ASP A 113 11.47 21.64 -14.10
C ASP A 113 12.65 20.87 -13.48
N THR A 114 13.49 20.27 -14.33
CA THR A 114 14.62 19.44 -13.90
C THR A 114 15.69 20.22 -13.14
N SER A 115 15.57 21.55 -13.04
CA SER A 115 16.54 22.41 -12.35
C SER A 115 16.19 22.72 -10.89
N SER A 116 14.91 22.69 -10.51
CA SER A 116 14.47 22.97 -9.12
C SER A 116 13.88 21.76 -8.39
N GLY A 117 13.47 20.70 -9.11
CA GLY A 117 12.77 19.56 -8.51
C GLY A 117 11.28 19.84 -8.22
N ASP A 118 10.77 21.01 -8.61
CA ASP A 118 9.36 21.38 -8.45
C ASP A 118 8.54 20.88 -9.66
N PHE A 119 7.30 20.42 -9.40
CA PHE A 119 6.34 20.11 -10.47
C PHE A 119 5.33 21.24 -10.58
N LEU A 120 5.21 21.84 -11.75
CA LEU A 120 4.10 22.76 -11.98
C LEU A 120 2.85 21.95 -12.35
N VAL A 121 1.99 21.72 -11.36
CA VAL A 121 0.70 21.06 -11.56
C VAL A 121 -0.34 22.11 -11.90
N THR A 122 -0.82 22.11 -13.16
CA THR A 122 -1.88 23.02 -13.60
C THR A 122 -3.07 22.24 -14.12
N GLY A 123 -4.28 22.68 -13.76
CA GLY A 123 -5.52 22.05 -14.24
C GLY A 123 -6.73 22.36 -13.39
N ASP A 124 -7.92 22.08 -13.95
CA ASP A 124 -9.20 22.20 -13.26
C ASP A 124 -9.25 21.36 -11.97
N ALA A 125 -8.52 20.24 -11.93
CA ALA A 125 -8.47 19.36 -10.77
C ALA A 125 -7.91 20.04 -9.50
N VAL A 126 -6.90 20.92 -9.65
CA VAL A 126 -6.32 21.69 -8.55
C VAL A 126 -7.34 22.71 -8.02
N ASN A 127 -8.00 23.42 -8.93
CA ASN A 127 -9.03 24.39 -8.58
C ASN A 127 -10.22 23.72 -7.86
N VAL A 128 -10.64 22.53 -8.30
CA VAL A 128 -11.72 21.78 -7.64
C VAL A 128 -11.32 21.38 -6.21
N ALA A 129 -10.10 20.92 -5.98
CA ALA A 129 -9.61 20.58 -4.64
C ALA A 129 -9.65 21.79 -3.69
N ALA A 130 -9.13 22.94 -4.14
CA ALA A 130 -9.17 24.17 -3.37
C ALA A 130 -10.61 24.63 -3.07
N ARG A 131 -11.54 24.45 -4.01
CA ARG A 131 -12.95 24.80 -3.80
C ARG A 131 -13.66 23.87 -2.82
N LEU A 132 -13.34 22.59 -2.85
CA LEU A 132 -13.82 21.66 -1.83
C LEU A 132 -13.34 22.08 -0.44
N GLN A 133 -12.05 22.44 -0.29
CA GLN A 133 -11.52 22.93 0.97
C GLN A 133 -12.24 24.20 1.45
N GLN A 134 -12.44 25.18 0.57
CA GLN A 134 -13.12 26.44 0.92
C GLN A 134 -14.57 26.27 1.38
N CYS A 135 -15.23 25.22 0.91
CA CYS A 135 -16.61 24.91 1.27
C CYS A 135 -16.73 23.91 2.43
N ALA A 136 -15.61 23.39 2.94
CA ALA A 136 -15.59 22.52 4.10
C ALA A 136 -15.82 23.33 5.38
N ASP A 137 -16.62 22.77 6.28
CA ASP A 137 -16.80 23.30 7.63
C ASP A 137 -15.50 23.12 8.45
N PRO A 138 -15.24 23.90 9.52
CA PRO A 138 -14.05 23.73 10.35
C PRO A 138 -13.89 22.27 10.85
N GLY A 139 -12.76 21.63 10.56
CA GLY A 139 -12.49 20.22 10.90
C GLY A 139 -13.05 19.20 9.89
N GLU A 140 -13.77 19.65 8.87
CA GLU A 140 -14.35 18.80 7.84
C GLU A 140 -13.36 18.50 6.71
N ILE A 141 -13.48 17.30 6.17
CA ILE A 141 -12.75 16.83 4.98
C ILE A 141 -13.78 16.56 3.89
N LEU A 142 -13.69 17.26 2.76
CA LEU A 142 -14.58 17.08 1.62
C LEU A 142 -13.85 16.46 0.43
N THR A 143 -14.45 15.45 -0.18
CA THR A 143 -13.92 14.84 -1.41
C THR A 143 -14.83 15.05 -2.60
N SER A 144 -14.26 15.07 -3.81
CA SER A 144 -15.05 15.00 -5.04
C SER A 144 -15.65 13.60 -5.25
N GLU A 145 -16.58 13.49 -6.21
CA GLU A 145 -17.22 12.21 -6.57
C GLU A 145 -16.22 11.15 -7.04
N ARG A 146 -15.20 11.54 -7.80
CA ARG A 146 -14.17 10.60 -8.29
C ARG A 146 -13.30 10.10 -7.15
N THR A 147 -12.88 10.99 -6.24
CA THR A 147 -12.10 10.60 -5.06
C THR A 147 -12.92 9.71 -4.13
N HIS A 148 -14.19 10.06 -3.90
CA HIS A 148 -15.12 9.22 -3.15
C HIS A 148 -15.21 7.82 -3.77
N ALA A 149 -15.46 7.71 -5.08
CA ALA A 149 -15.58 6.43 -5.76
C ALA A 149 -14.31 5.56 -5.64
N ALA A 150 -13.13 6.20 -5.70
CA ALA A 150 -11.84 5.51 -5.58
C ALA A 150 -11.48 5.12 -4.14
N ALA A 151 -12.01 5.82 -3.12
CA ALA A 151 -11.65 5.64 -1.72
C ALA A 151 -12.78 5.04 -0.84
N ALA A 152 -14.00 4.88 -1.37
CA ALA A 152 -15.19 4.40 -0.64
C ALA A 152 -15.04 3.03 0.01
N VAL A 153 -14.09 2.22 -0.47
CA VAL A 153 -13.76 0.90 0.08
C VAL A 153 -13.07 1.01 1.44
N ALA A 154 -12.17 1.98 1.61
CA ALA A 154 -11.33 2.12 2.80
C ALA A 154 -11.89 3.11 3.83
N PHE A 155 -12.76 4.03 3.41
CA PHE A 155 -13.25 5.12 4.26
C PHE A 155 -14.77 5.20 4.34
N LEU A 156 -15.25 5.79 5.43
CA LEU A 156 -16.66 6.12 5.65
C LEU A 156 -16.93 7.56 5.22
N PHE A 157 -18.02 7.75 4.48
CA PHE A 157 -18.46 9.06 4.01
C PHE A 157 -19.89 9.35 4.47
N ALA A 158 -20.18 10.61 4.76
CA ALA A 158 -21.53 11.08 5.04
C ALA A 158 -22.31 11.29 3.73
N GLY A 159 -23.58 11.69 3.85
CA GLY A 159 -24.42 11.99 2.69
C GLY A 159 -23.81 13.08 1.79
N SER A 160 -23.87 12.87 0.47
CA SER A 160 -23.33 13.83 -0.49
C SER A 160 -24.09 15.15 -0.44
N ARG A 161 -23.40 16.28 -0.56
CA ARG A 161 -24.02 17.61 -0.73
C ARG A 161 -23.54 18.29 -2.02
N ALA A 162 -24.43 19.09 -2.62
CA ALA A 162 -24.10 19.86 -3.81
C ALA A 162 -23.49 21.21 -3.41
N ILE A 163 -22.35 21.55 -4.00
CA ILE A 163 -21.60 22.77 -3.73
C ILE A 163 -21.59 23.63 -4.99
N VAL A 164 -22.09 24.85 -4.87
CA VAL A 164 -22.08 25.81 -5.98
C VAL A 164 -20.70 26.45 -6.04
N VAL A 165 -19.97 26.18 -7.11
CA VAL A 165 -18.62 26.70 -7.32
C VAL A 165 -18.66 27.83 -8.35
N LYS A 166 -18.10 28.99 -7.99
CA LYS A 166 -17.99 30.14 -8.91
C LYS A 166 -17.22 29.72 -10.17
N GLY A 167 -17.85 29.85 -11.33
CA GLY A 167 -17.25 29.53 -12.63
C GLY A 167 -17.59 28.15 -13.21
N LYS A 168 -18.34 27.30 -12.48
CA LYS A 168 -18.92 26.07 -13.04
C LYS A 168 -20.43 26.21 -13.27
N ARG A 169 -20.92 25.61 -14.37
CA ARG A 169 -22.34 25.61 -14.73
C ARG A 169 -23.16 24.63 -13.89
N GLU A 170 -22.55 23.51 -13.49
CA GLU A 170 -23.18 22.47 -12.68
C GLU A 170 -22.59 22.46 -11.26
N PRO A 171 -23.42 22.28 -10.21
CA PRO A 171 -22.93 22.12 -8.84
C PRO A 171 -22.02 20.90 -8.71
N LEU A 172 -20.94 21.04 -7.94
CA LEU A 172 -20.05 19.92 -7.62
C LEU A 172 -20.69 19.05 -6.53
N ARG A 173 -20.76 17.73 -6.71
CA ARG A 173 -21.12 16.81 -5.62
C ARG A 173 -19.89 16.57 -4.75
N ALA A 174 -20.03 16.86 -3.46
CA ALA A 174 -19.01 16.66 -2.45
C ALA A 174 -19.46 15.63 -1.41
N PHE A 175 -18.49 14.87 -0.91
CA PHE A 175 -18.71 13.76 0.02
C PHE A 175 -17.86 14.01 1.28
N PRO A 176 -18.47 14.27 2.45
CA PRO A 176 -17.73 14.45 3.68
C PRO A 176 -17.11 13.14 4.19
N VAL A 177 -15.83 13.14 4.55
CA VAL A 177 -15.15 11.98 5.14
C VAL A 177 -15.41 11.93 6.64
N VAL A 178 -15.93 10.82 7.13
CA VAL A 178 -16.28 10.60 8.54
C VAL A 178 -15.14 9.91 9.27
N GLY A 179 -14.48 8.94 8.64
CA GLY A 179 -13.37 8.23 9.26
C GLY A 179 -12.91 7.02 8.45
N VAL A 180 -12.02 6.25 9.05
CA VAL A 180 -11.55 4.97 8.50
C VAL A 180 -12.61 3.91 8.72
N ARG A 181 -12.83 3.05 7.74
CA ARG A 181 -13.73 1.91 7.89
C ARG A 181 -13.01 0.78 8.64
N SER A 182 -13.65 0.20 9.66
CA SER A 182 -13.07 -0.89 10.47
C SER A 182 -12.81 -2.18 9.68
N VAL A 183 -13.58 -2.40 8.61
CA VAL A 183 -13.42 -3.50 7.65
C VAL A 183 -13.63 -2.90 6.26
N ARG A 184 -12.72 -3.12 5.31
CA ARG A 184 -12.88 -2.65 3.92
C ARG A 184 -14.20 -3.20 3.35
N ASP A 185 -15.21 -2.34 3.18
CA ASP A 185 -16.51 -2.71 2.62
C ASP A 185 -16.39 -2.57 1.12
N VAL A 186 -15.81 -3.60 0.53
CA VAL A 186 -15.94 -3.74 -0.88
C VAL A 186 -17.30 -4.35 -1.15
N LYS A 187 -18.26 -3.52 -1.58
CA LYS A 187 -19.37 -4.01 -2.43
C LYS A 187 -18.80 -4.48 -3.76
N ARG A 188 -18.03 -5.57 -3.69
CA ARG A 188 -17.52 -6.33 -4.82
C ARG A 188 -18.69 -7.14 -5.34
N PRO A 189 -18.94 -7.16 -6.67
CA PRO A 189 -19.80 -8.21 -7.21
C PRO A 189 -19.29 -9.56 -6.72
N ALA A 190 -20.24 -10.45 -6.36
CA ALA A 190 -19.91 -11.80 -5.92
C ALA A 190 -18.94 -12.43 -6.91
N LEU A 191 -17.93 -13.17 -6.43
CA LEU A 191 -17.04 -13.89 -7.33
C LEU A 191 -17.88 -14.89 -8.12
N VAL A 192 -18.06 -14.61 -9.42
CA VAL A 192 -18.79 -15.49 -10.33
C VAL A 192 -17.88 -16.64 -10.72
N GLY A 193 -18.33 -17.88 -10.46
CA GLY A 193 -17.51 -19.08 -10.64
C GLY A 193 -16.42 -19.24 -9.56
N ARG A 194 -15.37 -20.01 -9.88
CA ARG A 194 -14.15 -20.21 -9.05
C ARG A 194 -14.29 -20.84 -7.67
N LYS A 195 -15.47 -21.40 -7.33
CA LYS A 195 -15.69 -22.12 -6.06
C LYS A 195 -14.70 -23.28 -5.85
N ARG A 196 -14.27 -23.95 -6.92
CA ARG A 196 -13.31 -25.07 -6.86
C ARG A 196 -11.92 -24.58 -6.49
N GLU A 197 -11.45 -23.52 -7.14
CA GLU A 197 -10.15 -22.92 -6.88
C GLU A 197 -10.07 -22.32 -5.48
N LEU A 198 -11.15 -21.67 -5.00
CA LEU A 198 -11.25 -21.25 -3.60
C LEU A 198 -11.17 -22.43 -2.63
N ALA A 199 -11.93 -23.49 -2.87
CA ALA A 199 -11.89 -24.69 -2.02
C ALA A 199 -10.49 -25.33 -2.00
N HIS A 200 -9.76 -25.32 -3.12
CA HIS A 200 -8.37 -25.78 -3.17
C HIS A 200 -7.45 -24.91 -2.30
N LEU A 201 -7.56 -23.58 -2.39
CA LEU A 201 -6.76 -22.69 -1.55
C LEU A 201 -7.07 -22.87 -0.06
N SER A 202 -8.35 -23.00 0.29
CA SER A 202 -8.78 -23.29 1.67
C SER A 202 -8.22 -24.62 2.18
N MET A 203 -8.22 -25.67 1.35
CA MET A 203 -7.65 -26.97 1.70
C MET A 203 -6.15 -26.88 1.96
N LEU A 204 -5.39 -26.25 1.06
CA LEU A 204 -3.94 -26.08 1.22
C LEU A 204 -3.59 -25.23 2.45
N LYS A 205 -4.39 -24.20 2.74
CA LYS A 205 -4.27 -23.42 3.98
C LYS A 205 -4.47 -24.29 5.22
N SER A 206 -5.51 -25.13 5.25
CA SER A 206 -5.77 -26.03 6.38
C SER A 206 -4.63 -27.03 6.56
N TRP A 207 -4.09 -27.61 5.49
CA TRP A 207 -2.92 -28.50 5.58
C TRP A 207 -1.68 -27.78 6.10
N ALA A 208 -1.42 -26.56 5.63
CA ALA A 208 -0.31 -25.76 6.13
C ALA A 208 -0.43 -25.53 7.64
N TYR A 209 -1.63 -25.17 8.11
CA TYR A 209 -1.93 -24.91 9.50
C TYR A 209 -1.80 -26.17 10.38
N GLU A 210 -2.47 -27.26 10.00
CA GLU A 210 -2.55 -28.48 10.81
C GLU A 210 -1.22 -29.24 10.83
N GLU A 211 -0.55 -29.38 9.68
CA GLU A 211 0.67 -30.17 9.55
C GLU A 211 1.95 -29.40 9.88
N HIS A 212 1.87 -28.07 10.06
CA HIS A 212 3.03 -27.18 10.25
C HIS A 212 4.07 -27.37 9.14
N ARG A 213 3.58 -27.53 7.91
CA ARG A 213 4.40 -27.74 6.71
C ARG A 213 4.07 -26.68 5.68
N PRO A 214 5.07 -25.94 5.18
CA PRO A 214 4.81 -24.94 4.16
C PRO A 214 4.14 -25.55 2.92
N GLN A 215 3.16 -24.84 2.37
CA GLN A 215 2.51 -25.17 1.10
C GLN A 215 2.80 -24.06 0.09
N LEU A 216 3.22 -24.40 -1.12
CA LEU A 216 3.38 -23.46 -2.22
C LEU A 216 2.30 -23.70 -3.25
N VAL A 217 1.48 -22.68 -3.51
CA VAL A 217 0.49 -22.69 -4.59
C VAL A 217 0.85 -21.65 -5.64
N SER A 218 0.99 -22.08 -6.89
CA SER A 218 1.23 -21.18 -8.02
C SER A 218 -0.06 -20.98 -8.81
N ILE A 219 -0.62 -19.78 -8.79
CA ILE A 219 -1.79 -19.39 -9.58
C ILE A 219 -1.30 -18.78 -10.89
N VAL A 220 -1.48 -19.52 -11.98
CA VAL A 220 -0.96 -19.16 -13.31
C VAL A 220 -2.12 -18.88 -14.25
N ALA A 221 -2.18 -17.69 -14.82
CA ALA A 221 -3.21 -17.33 -15.80
C ALA A 221 -2.80 -16.11 -16.64
N PRO A 222 -3.37 -15.92 -17.84
CA PRO A 222 -3.24 -14.66 -18.57
C PRO A 222 -3.72 -13.43 -17.78
N ALA A 223 -3.42 -12.24 -18.29
CA ALA A 223 -3.97 -11.00 -17.72
C ALA A 223 -5.50 -10.98 -17.85
N GLY A 224 -6.19 -10.44 -16.84
CA GLY A 224 -7.65 -10.30 -16.86
C GLY A 224 -8.45 -11.54 -16.46
N THR A 225 -7.82 -12.69 -16.19
CA THR A 225 -8.53 -13.94 -15.81
C THR A 225 -9.06 -13.96 -14.35
N GLY A 226 -8.84 -12.89 -13.59
CA GLY A 226 -9.35 -12.74 -12.22
C GLY A 226 -8.44 -13.30 -11.11
N LYS A 227 -7.12 -13.44 -11.36
CA LYS A 227 -6.15 -13.93 -10.35
C LYS A 227 -6.19 -13.13 -9.04
N THR A 228 -6.08 -11.80 -9.14
CA THR A 228 -6.17 -10.88 -7.99
C THR A 228 -7.51 -11.01 -7.29
N ARG A 229 -8.62 -11.08 -8.04
CA ARG A 229 -9.96 -11.24 -7.46
C ARG A 229 -10.13 -12.56 -6.69
N LEU A 230 -9.55 -13.66 -7.19
CA LEU A 230 -9.54 -14.96 -6.51
C LEU A 230 -8.76 -14.89 -5.19
N LEU A 231 -7.55 -14.31 -5.22
CA LEU A 231 -6.74 -14.11 -4.01
C LEU A 231 -7.50 -13.27 -2.97
N GLU A 232 -8.06 -12.15 -3.40
CA GLU A 232 -8.82 -11.26 -2.52
C GLU A 232 -10.03 -11.95 -1.88
N GLU A 233 -10.77 -12.76 -2.64
CA GLU A 233 -11.90 -13.53 -2.10
C GLU A 233 -11.43 -14.60 -1.11
N PHE A 234 -10.31 -15.26 -1.39
CA PHE A 234 -9.71 -16.23 -0.47
C PHE A 234 -9.28 -15.57 0.85
N LEU A 235 -8.57 -14.43 0.79
CA LEU A 235 -8.12 -13.70 1.98
C LEU A 235 -9.30 -13.14 2.79
N ALA A 236 -10.37 -12.67 2.13
CA ALA A 236 -11.58 -12.20 2.80
C ALA A 236 -12.37 -13.33 3.48
N GLY A 237 -12.20 -14.57 3.04
CA GLY A 237 -12.83 -15.76 3.60
C GLY A 237 -12.06 -16.41 4.76
N LEU A 238 -10.93 -15.84 5.20
CA LEU A 238 -10.16 -16.38 6.32
C LEU A 238 -10.91 -16.24 7.65
N ASN A 239 -10.84 -17.27 8.49
CA ASN A 239 -11.44 -17.23 9.82
C ASN A 239 -10.54 -16.42 10.77
N ALA A 240 -11.11 -15.40 11.42
CA ALA A 240 -10.40 -14.57 12.40
C ALA A 240 -9.83 -15.38 13.58
N GLU A 241 -10.48 -16.50 13.96
CA GLU A 241 -10.02 -17.37 15.05
C GLU A 241 -8.71 -18.11 14.73
N GLU A 242 -8.40 -18.34 13.45
CA GLU A 242 -7.17 -19.00 13.02
C GLU A 242 -5.96 -18.04 13.02
N GLY A 243 -6.19 -16.73 13.10
CA GLY A 243 -5.15 -15.72 13.31
C GLY A 243 -4.16 -15.55 12.16
N PHE A 244 -4.50 -15.97 10.94
CA PHE A 244 -3.63 -15.82 9.78
C PHE A 244 -3.29 -14.35 9.48
N GLN A 245 -2.00 -14.07 9.29
CA GLN A 245 -1.52 -12.78 8.81
C GLN A 245 -0.98 -12.91 7.39
N ALA A 246 -1.45 -12.03 6.51
CA ALA A 246 -1.02 -12.00 5.11
C ALA A 246 0.06 -10.93 4.89
N ALA A 247 1.03 -11.24 4.04
CA ALA A 247 2.07 -10.31 3.62
C ALA A 247 2.33 -10.44 2.12
N THR A 248 2.52 -9.32 1.42
CA THR A 248 2.54 -9.28 -0.04
C THR A 248 3.79 -8.62 -0.61
N GLY A 249 4.54 -9.35 -1.45
CA GLY A 249 5.60 -8.81 -2.28
C GLY A 249 5.14 -8.67 -3.75
N ARG A 250 5.23 -7.47 -4.32
CA ARG A 250 4.79 -7.22 -5.70
C ARG A 250 5.96 -6.98 -6.65
N CYS A 251 6.02 -7.76 -7.73
CA CYS A 251 7.00 -7.58 -8.80
C CYS A 251 6.56 -6.50 -9.79
N LEU A 252 7.44 -5.55 -10.09
CA LEU A 252 7.16 -4.46 -11.02
C LEU A 252 7.77 -4.74 -12.41
N PRO A 253 7.11 -4.34 -13.52
CA PRO A 253 7.57 -4.61 -14.89
C PRO A 253 8.98 -4.09 -15.21
N TYR A 254 9.43 -3.04 -14.52
CA TYR A 254 10.75 -2.42 -14.69
C TYR A 254 11.71 -2.70 -13.52
N GLY A 255 11.37 -3.66 -12.63
CA GLY A 255 12.13 -3.98 -11.41
C GLY A 255 13.44 -4.76 -11.64
N GLN A 256 13.88 -4.97 -12.88
CA GLN A 256 15.07 -5.78 -13.18
C GLN A 256 16.39 -5.20 -12.64
N THR A 257 16.43 -3.90 -12.31
CA THR A 257 17.60 -3.26 -11.68
C THR A 257 17.71 -3.53 -10.17
N LEU A 258 16.63 -3.94 -9.49
CA LEU A 258 16.61 -4.23 -8.05
C LEU A 258 16.01 -5.63 -7.79
N THR A 259 16.88 -6.64 -7.88
CA THR A 259 16.60 -8.08 -7.77
C THR A 259 15.61 -8.48 -6.67
N TYR A 260 15.67 -7.82 -5.50
CA TYR A 260 14.92 -8.16 -4.29
C TYR A 260 13.93 -7.08 -3.85
N TRP A 261 13.68 -6.05 -4.67
CA TRP A 261 12.74 -4.97 -4.34
C TRP A 261 11.35 -5.45 -3.87
N PRO A 262 10.72 -6.49 -4.46
CA PRO A 262 9.42 -6.99 -4.01
C PRO A 262 9.41 -7.43 -2.54
N LEU A 263 10.58 -7.79 -1.99
CA LEU A 263 10.71 -8.20 -0.61
C LEU A 263 10.59 -7.03 0.38
N ARG A 264 10.73 -5.78 -0.07
CA ARG A 264 10.53 -4.61 0.78
C ARG A 264 9.08 -4.51 1.27
N GLY A 265 8.11 -4.53 0.34
CA GLY A 265 6.69 -4.50 0.70
C GLY A 265 6.28 -5.74 1.50
N LEU A 266 6.86 -6.89 1.18
CA LEU A 266 6.69 -8.10 1.99
C LEU A 266 7.19 -7.90 3.43
N LEU A 267 8.34 -7.25 3.60
CA LEU A 267 8.91 -7.01 4.91
C LEU A 267 8.07 -6.03 5.73
N GLU A 268 7.61 -4.93 5.10
CA GLU A 268 6.70 -3.96 5.72
C GLU A 268 5.43 -4.66 6.23
N ASP A 269 4.82 -5.56 5.45
CA ASP A 269 3.66 -6.31 5.91
C ASP A 269 3.98 -7.34 7.02
N LEU A 270 5.19 -7.90 7.04
CA LEU A 270 5.59 -8.94 7.99
C LEU A 270 5.95 -8.39 9.37
N VAL A 271 6.69 -7.28 9.43
CA VAL A 271 7.23 -6.71 10.68
C VAL A 271 6.70 -5.30 10.99
N GLY A 272 6.00 -4.65 10.06
CA GLY A 272 5.52 -3.28 10.22
C GLY A 272 6.55 -2.28 9.70
N GLU A 273 7.27 -1.65 10.61
CA GLU A 273 8.32 -0.70 10.24
C GLU A 273 9.61 -1.46 9.92
N ILE A 274 10.25 -1.16 8.78
CA ILE A 274 11.53 -1.80 8.45
C ILE A 274 12.62 -1.15 9.30
N ASP A 275 12.89 -1.76 10.44
CA ASP A 275 13.94 -1.36 11.36
C ASP A 275 14.79 -2.57 11.78
N ARG A 276 16.07 -2.32 11.99
CA ARG A 276 17.06 -3.33 12.38
C ARG A 276 16.72 -3.92 13.74
N ASP A 277 16.34 -3.09 14.70
CA ASP A 277 16.05 -3.55 16.06
C ASP A 277 14.77 -4.39 16.09
N GLN A 278 13.75 -4.02 15.28
CA GLN A 278 12.53 -4.84 15.12
C GLN A 278 12.81 -6.23 14.53
N LEU A 279 13.73 -6.33 13.57
CA LEU A 279 14.18 -7.62 13.02
C LEU A 279 14.90 -8.46 14.07
N VAL A 280 15.82 -7.86 14.83
CA VAL A 280 16.52 -8.53 15.93
C VAL A 280 15.53 -9.02 16.98
N ASP A 281 14.56 -8.20 17.37
CA ASP A 281 13.51 -8.56 18.32
C ASP A 281 12.67 -9.75 17.82
N ALA A 282 12.33 -9.81 16.53
CA ALA A 282 11.62 -10.94 15.94
C ALA A 282 12.40 -12.25 16.07
N TRP A 283 13.72 -12.22 15.84
CA TRP A 283 14.58 -13.39 15.99
C TRP A 283 14.83 -13.78 17.44
N LEU A 284 14.95 -12.82 18.35
CA LEU A 284 15.06 -13.07 19.79
C LEU A 284 13.84 -13.84 20.30
N ARG A 285 12.62 -13.44 19.88
CA ARG A 285 11.39 -14.19 20.21
C ARG A 285 11.37 -15.59 19.61
N GLY A 286 11.98 -15.77 18.43
CA GLY A 286 12.23 -17.05 17.79
C GLY A 286 13.32 -17.92 18.44
N GLY A 287 13.99 -17.43 19.48
CA GLY A 287 15.08 -18.15 20.17
C GLY A 287 16.44 -18.06 19.49
N ILE A 288 16.63 -17.15 18.53
CA ILE A 288 17.94 -16.84 17.94
C ILE A 288 18.60 -15.76 18.80
N GLY A 289 19.87 -15.96 19.18
CA GLY A 289 20.61 -15.02 20.02
C GLY A 289 20.82 -13.66 19.35
N GLU A 290 21.01 -12.61 20.16
CA GLU A 290 21.12 -11.22 19.71
C GLU A 290 22.21 -11.00 18.65
N GLU A 291 23.39 -11.59 18.85
CA GLU A 291 24.52 -11.48 17.91
C GLU A 291 24.19 -12.09 16.53
N ASP A 292 23.55 -13.26 16.53
CA ASP A 292 23.11 -13.92 15.29
C ASP A 292 21.94 -13.19 14.63
N GLY A 293 20.96 -12.72 15.41
CA GLY A 293 19.84 -11.92 14.92
C GLY A 293 20.32 -10.63 14.25
N SER A 294 21.26 -9.93 14.89
CA SER A 294 21.93 -8.74 14.35
C SER A 294 22.59 -9.01 13.00
N ARG A 295 23.33 -10.11 12.87
CA ARG A 295 23.94 -10.52 11.59
C ARG A 295 22.91 -10.87 10.53
N LEU A 296 21.82 -11.56 10.89
CA LEU A 296 20.74 -11.89 9.96
C LEU A 296 19.98 -10.63 9.51
N ALA A 297 19.86 -9.61 10.36
CA ALA A 297 19.22 -8.32 10.03
C ALA A 297 19.93 -7.66 8.86
N ASP A 298 21.26 -7.56 8.97
CA ASP A 298 22.12 -6.98 7.95
C ASP A 298 21.98 -7.72 6.61
N LEU A 299 21.85 -9.06 6.63
CA LEU A 299 21.64 -9.89 5.43
C LEU A 299 20.28 -9.64 4.74
N ILE A 300 19.27 -9.22 5.49
CA ILE A 300 17.94 -8.89 4.95
C ILE A 300 17.89 -7.45 4.43
N LEU A 301 18.52 -6.51 5.13
CA LEU A 301 18.47 -5.08 4.83
C LEU A 301 19.41 -4.69 3.67
N ALA A 302 20.59 -5.31 3.57
CA ALA A 302 21.57 -4.96 2.53
C ALA A 302 21.03 -5.14 1.08
N PRO A 303 20.36 -6.25 0.70
CA PRO A 303 19.83 -6.42 -0.65
C PRO A 303 18.65 -5.49 -1.00
N LEU A 304 18.07 -4.81 -0.01
CA LEU A 304 16.99 -3.82 -0.18
C LEU A 304 17.53 -2.41 -0.42
N GLY A 305 18.86 -2.22 -0.44
CA GLY A 305 19.51 -0.92 -0.59
C GLY A 305 19.46 -0.05 0.67
N ILE A 306 19.22 -0.68 1.83
CA ILE A 306 19.11 0.00 3.13
C ILE A 306 20.49 0.14 3.80
N GLU A 307 21.46 -0.74 3.49
CA GLU A 307 22.86 -0.63 3.95
C GLU A 307 23.90 -1.03 2.87
N SER A 308 25.15 -0.60 3.06
CA SER A 308 26.27 -0.61 2.10
C SER A 308 26.83 -1.99 1.71
N GLU A 309 27.40 -2.03 0.50
CA GLU A 309 28.07 -3.11 -0.25
C GLU A 309 29.02 -4.02 0.56
N ARG A 310 28.48 -4.99 1.30
CA ARG A 310 29.22 -6.25 1.53
C ARG A 310 28.80 -7.26 0.48
N LEU A 311 29.78 -7.91 -0.15
CA LEU A 311 29.60 -9.09 -0.99
C LEU A 311 28.94 -10.18 -0.13
N THR A 312 27.63 -10.20 -0.16
CA THR A 312 26.84 -11.10 0.66
C THR A 312 26.59 -12.35 -0.16
N GLU A 313 27.02 -13.50 0.35
CA GLU A 313 26.77 -14.77 -0.32
C GLU A 313 25.26 -14.98 -0.45
N ARG A 314 24.81 -15.24 -1.68
CA ARG A 314 23.40 -15.42 -2.04
C ARG A 314 22.68 -16.44 -1.14
N GLU A 315 23.36 -17.51 -0.77
CA GLU A 315 22.83 -18.55 0.12
C GLU A 315 22.57 -18.02 1.53
N SER A 316 23.40 -17.11 2.04
CA SER A 316 23.21 -16.47 3.35
C SER A 316 21.96 -15.58 3.35
N ILE A 317 21.73 -14.81 2.29
CA ILE A 317 20.50 -14.02 2.12
C ILE A 317 19.27 -14.95 2.13
N PHE A 318 19.34 -16.05 1.37
CA PHE A 318 18.23 -16.97 1.25
C PHE A 318 17.89 -17.66 2.57
N ASN A 319 18.93 -18.04 3.32
CA ASN A 319 18.78 -18.62 4.65
C ASN A 319 18.19 -17.62 5.65
N ALA A 320 18.61 -16.34 5.61
CA ALA A 320 18.07 -15.30 6.48
C ALA A 320 16.57 -15.07 6.23
N TRP A 321 16.16 -14.95 4.97
CA TRP A 321 14.75 -14.82 4.59
C TRP A 321 13.91 -16.04 4.98
N ARG A 322 14.43 -17.25 4.73
CA ARG A 322 13.76 -18.49 5.16
C ARG A 322 13.55 -18.51 6.68
N LEU A 323 14.61 -18.19 7.45
CA LEU A 323 14.56 -18.18 8.92
C LEU A 323 13.61 -17.11 9.46
N LEU A 324 13.59 -15.90 8.88
CA LEU A 324 12.65 -14.86 9.27
C LEU A 324 11.20 -15.31 9.07
N ILE A 325 10.86 -15.75 7.86
CA ILE A 325 9.48 -16.18 7.55
C ILE A 325 9.09 -17.39 8.40
N GLU A 326 9.99 -18.35 8.61
CA GLU A 326 9.76 -19.49 9.48
C GLU A 326 9.50 -19.06 10.93
N THR A 327 10.32 -18.16 11.47
CA THR A 327 10.18 -17.62 12.84
C THR A 327 8.83 -16.94 13.03
N LEU A 328 8.47 -16.02 12.12
CA LEU A 328 7.21 -15.28 12.18
C LEU A 328 5.98 -16.17 11.97
N ALA A 329 6.13 -17.24 11.17
CA ALA A 329 5.09 -18.23 10.93
C ALA A 329 4.86 -19.16 12.12
N ILE A 330 5.89 -19.45 12.91
CA ILE A 330 5.73 -20.21 14.17
C ILE A 330 4.99 -19.39 15.23
N GLU A 331 5.25 -18.08 15.32
CA GLU A 331 4.51 -17.19 16.24
C GLU A 331 3.04 -17.05 15.85
N THR A 332 2.78 -16.82 14.56
CA THR A 332 1.46 -16.56 14.00
C THR A 332 1.37 -17.13 12.59
N PRO A 333 0.35 -17.93 12.23
CA PRO A 333 0.25 -18.50 10.89
C PRO A 333 0.34 -17.44 9.78
N ARG A 334 1.12 -17.72 8.73
CA ARG A 334 1.39 -16.73 7.67
C ARG A 334 0.86 -17.17 6.31
N ILE A 335 0.35 -16.20 5.56
CA ILE A 335 0.12 -16.30 4.12
C ILE A 335 1.06 -15.31 3.42
N VAL A 336 2.02 -15.79 2.65
CA VAL A 336 2.96 -14.96 1.90
C VAL A 336 2.58 -14.96 0.43
N VAL A 337 2.28 -13.79 -0.11
CA VAL A 337 1.84 -13.61 -1.50
C VAL A 337 2.96 -12.98 -2.31
N PHE A 338 3.29 -13.58 -3.45
CA PHE A 338 4.13 -12.97 -4.47
C PHE A 338 3.31 -12.67 -5.70
N GLU A 339 3.09 -11.38 -5.99
CA GLU A 339 2.36 -10.95 -7.17
C GLU A 339 3.27 -10.69 -8.37
N ASP A 340 2.74 -10.96 -9.56
CA ASP A 340 3.36 -10.67 -10.83
C ASP A 340 4.76 -11.31 -11.02
N LEU A 341 4.96 -12.53 -10.50
CA LEU A 341 6.26 -13.26 -10.54
C LEU A 341 6.87 -13.48 -11.92
N HIS A 342 6.09 -13.35 -13.00
CA HIS A 342 6.61 -13.35 -14.37
C HIS A 342 7.62 -12.20 -14.62
N TRP A 343 7.56 -11.12 -13.85
CA TRP A 343 8.54 -10.02 -13.86
C TRP A 343 9.73 -10.24 -12.90
N ALA A 344 9.71 -11.27 -12.06
CA ALA A 344 10.75 -11.50 -11.05
C ALA A 344 12.11 -11.85 -11.67
N SER A 345 13.18 -11.48 -10.98
CA SER A 345 14.53 -11.96 -11.26
C SER A 345 14.64 -13.47 -11.00
N ASP A 346 15.59 -14.14 -11.66
CA ASP A 346 15.85 -15.57 -11.39
C ASP A 346 16.24 -15.81 -9.93
N SER A 347 16.99 -14.86 -9.34
CA SER A 347 17.37 -14.98 -7.93
C SER A 347 16.18 -14.91 -6.99
N LEU A 348 15.20 -14.04 -7.23
CA LEU A 348 13.98 -14.00 -6.41
C LEU A 348 13.16 -15.29 -6.56
N LEU A 349 13.05 -15.83 -7.77
CA LEU A 349 12.36 -17.10 -7.99
C LEU A 349 13.05 -18.25 -7.22
N ASP A 350 14.37 -18.32 -7.26
CA ASP A 350 15.13 -19.30 -6.49
C ASP A 350 14.98 -19.10 -4.97
N LEU A 351 14.84 -17.85 -4.50
CA LEU A 351 14.55 -17.56 -3.09
C LEU A 351 13.19 -18.12 -2.67
N VAL A 352 12.13 -17.87 -3.44
CA VAL A 352 10.78 -18.39 -3.16
C VAL A 352 10.81 -19.92 -3.06
N GLU A 353 11.54 -20.55 -3.96
CA GLU A 353 11.77 -21.99 -3.94
C GLU A 353 12.64 -22.48 -2.78
N HIS A 354 13.59 -21.67 -2.31
CA HIS A 354 14.44 -21.95 -1.16
C HIS A 354 13.66 -21.91 0.16
N ILE A 355 12.65 -21.05 0.28
CA ILE A 355 11.79 -20.98 1.48
C ILE A 355 11.05 -22.31 1.68
N MET A 356 10.71 -22.99 0.59
CA MET A 356 10.04 -24.30 0.56
C MET A 356 10.97 -25.49 0.89
N HIS A 357 12.13 -25.24 1.50
CA HIS A 357 13.07 -26.28 1.88
C HIS A 357 12.39 -27.34 2.80
N PRO A 358 12.64 -28.65 2.63
CA PRO A 358 11.99 -29.73 3.41
C PRO A 358 12.20 -29.66 4.93
N ARG A 359 13.12 -28.82 5.40
CA ARG A 359 13.40 -28.62 6.82
C ARG A 359 12.52 -27.55 7.47
N THR A 360 11.86 -26.70 6.68
CA THR A 360 11.00 -25.64 7.20
C THR A 360 9.76 -26.26 7.82
N LYS A 361 9.54 -26.00 9.12
CA LYS A 361 8.39 -26.52 9.89
C LYS A 361 7.59 -25.37 10.47
N ALA A 362 6.72 -24.79 9.65
CA ALA A 362 5.89 -23.67 10.06
C ALA A 362 4.52 -23.68 9.34
N PRO A 363 3.47 -23.11 9.97
CA PRO A 363 2.16 -22.95 9.36
C PRO A 363 2.18 -21.80 8.34
N LEU A 364 2.72 -22.09 7.16
CA LEU A 364 3.01 -21.13 6.09
C LEU A 364 2.33 -21.54 4.78
N LEU A 365 1.52 -20.66 4.19
CA LEU A 365 1.03 -20.80 2.83
C LEU A 365 1.68 -19.74 1.95
N ILE A 366 2.40 -20.15 0.91
CA ILE A 366 2.96 -19.25 -0.09
C ILE A 366 2.09 -19.28 -1.34
N ILE A 367 1.61 -18.12 -1.78
CA ILE A 367 0.81 -17.96 -3.00
C ILE A 367 1.63 -17.19 -4.04
N ALA A 368 2.02 -17.88 -5.10
CA ALA A 368 2.76 -17.35 -6.22
C ALA A 368 1.80 -17.01 -7.38
N ILE A 369 1.59 -15.74 -7.68
CA ILE A 369 0.74 -15.30 -8.79
C ILE A 369 1.60 -14.94 -9.99
N SER A 370 1.34 -15.58 -11.13
CA SER A 370 2.09 -15.33 -12.35
C SER A 370 1.23 -15.42 -13.61
N ARG A 371 1.87 -15.11 -14.74
CA ARG A 371 1.36 -15.41 -16.07
C ARG A 371 2.11 -16.63 -16.65
N PRO A 372 1.57 -17.29 -17.71
CA PRO A 372 2.16 -18.51 -18.29
C PRO A 372 3.64 -18.39 -18.67
N GLU A 373 4.10 -17.19 -19.00
CA GLU A 373 5.48 -16.85 -19.36
C GLU A 373 6.49 -17.25 -18.27
N LEU A 374 6.06 -17.33 -17.00
CA LEU A 374 6.91 -17.87 -15.93
C LEU A 374 7.25 -19.34 -16.16
N LEU A 375 6.28 -20.15 -16.58
CA LEU A 375 6.48 -21.58 -16.82
C LEU A 375 7.26 -21.83 -18.12
N ASP A 376 7.12 -20.95 -19.12
CA ASP A 376 7.94 -20.98 -20.33
C ASP A 376 9.42 -20.71 -20.00
N ARG A 377 9.68 -19.74 -19.11
CA ARG A 377 11.03 -19.40 -18.64
C ARG A 377 11.59 -20.42 -17.64
N ARG A 378 10.74 -21.00 -16.79
CA ARG A 378 11.12 -21.98 -15.75
C ARG A 378 10.18 -23.19 -15.75
N PRO A 379 10.40 -24.16 -16.65
CA PRO A 379 9.55 -25.36 -16.75
C PRO A 379 9.54 -26.24 -15.48
N THR A 380 10.58 -26.15 -14.65
CA THR A 380 10.71 -26.91 -13.40
C THR A 380 10.22 -26.14 -12.16
N TRP A 381 9.60 -24.97 -12.35
CA TRP A 381 9.09 -24.13 -11.25
C TRP A 381 8.23 -24.94 -10.28
N GLY A 382 8.64 -24.96 -9.00
CA GLY A 382 7.95 -25.70 -7.94
C GLY A 382 8.04 -27.23 -8.01
N GLY A 383 8.32 -27.81 -9.18
CA GLY A 383 8.30 -29.26 -9.45
C GLY A 383 9.62 -30.01 -9.25
N GLY A 384 10.73 -29.32 -8.99
CA GLY A 384 12.08 -29.90 -8.85
C GLY A 384 12.35 -30.77 -7.60
N GLY A 385 11.40 -31.62 -7.16
CA GLY A 385 11.57 -32.57 -6.05
C GLY A 385 11.00 -32.13 -4.70
N ARG A 386 10.13 -31.12 -4.66
CA ARG A 386 9.52 -30.58 -3.44
C ARG A 386 8.12 -31.21 -3.23
N GLN A 387 7.81 -31.67 -2.01
CA GLN A 387 6.61 -32.49 -1.75
C GLN A 387 5.30 -31.68 -1.56
N ASN A 388 5.37 -30.34 -1.49
CA ASN A 388 4.24 -29.47 -1.12
C ASN A 388 3.99 -28.34 -2.13
N PHE A 389 3.95 -28.69 -3.42
CA PHE A 389 3.71 -27.74 -4.51
C PHE A 389 2.41 -28.06 -5.26
N THR A 390 1.58 -27.05 -5.49
CA THR A 390 0.37 -27.15 -6.32
C THR A 390 0.35 -26.04 -7.37
N ALA A 391 0.09 -26.38 -8.62
CA ALA A 391 -0.17 -25.39 -9.67
C ALA A 391 -1.67 -25.29 -9.96
N LEU A 392 -2.23 -24.08 -9.87
CA LEU A 392 -3.60 -23.75 -10.24
C LEU A 392 -3.58 -22.92 -11.53
N VAL A 393 -3.86 -23.56 -12.65
CA VAL A 393 -3.98 -22.88 -13.96
C VAL A 393 -5.41 -22.37 -14.10
N LEU A 394 -5.59 -21.05 -14.19
CA LEU A 394 -6.92 -20.47 -14.39
C LEU A 394 -7.18 -20.26 -15.88
N GLU A 395 -8.25 -20.89 -16.38
CA GLU A 395 -8.77 -20.66 -17.73
C GLU A 395 -9.84 -19.57 -17.73
N SER A 396 -10.17 -18.99 -18.88
CA SER A 396 -11.32 -18.08 -18.99
C SER A 396 -12.61 -18.77 -18.52
N LEU A 397 -13.46 -18.03 -17.81
CA LEU A 397 -14.74 -18.58 -17.33
C LEU A 397 -15.62 -18.97 -18.53
N ASN A 398 -16.18 -20.19 -18.48
CA ASN A 398 -17.11 -20.64 -19.50
C ASN A 398 -18.55 -20.13 -19.22
N GLN A 399 -19.44 -20.23 -20.21
CA GLN A 399 -20.82 -19.72 -20.11
C GLN A 399 -21.62 -20.30 -18.92
N MET A 400 -21.33 -21.55 -18.51
CA MET A 400 -21.97 -22.17 -17.34
C MET A 400 -21.49 -21.57 -16.02
N GLN A 401 -20.22 -21.16 -15.95
CA GLN A 401 -19.65 -20.52 -14.77
C GLN A 401 -20.09 -19.05 -14.63
N THR A 402 -20.39 -18.38 -15.75
CA THR A 402 -20.91 -17.00 -15.77
C THR A 402 -22.42 -16.88 -15.52
N ALA A 403 -23.15 -17.99 -15.54
CA ALA A 403 -24.61 -18.01 -15.38
C ALA A 403 -25.09 -18.27 -13.93
N GLN A 404 -24.14 -18.52 -13.00
CA GLN A 404 -24.38 -18.60 -11.54
C GLN A 404 -24.07 -17.26 -10.88
#